data_AF-A0A3R7SGT5-F1
#
_entry.id   AF-A0A3R7SGT5-F1
#
_cell.length_a   1.000
_cell.length_b   1.000
_cell.length_c   1.000
_cell.angle_alpha   90.00
_cell.angle_beta   90.00
_cell.angle_gamma   90.00
#
_symmetry.space_group_name_H-M   'P 1'
#
loop_
_entity.id
_entity.type
_entity.pdbx_description
1 polymer ?
#
loop_
_entity_poly.entity_id
_entity_poly.type
_entity_poly.pdbx_seq_one_letter_code
_entity_poly.pdbx_strand_id
1 'polypeptide(L)'
;MTGEVVEICGGWGEGKTSLCVQLALHAALRQGMHTLFIDPSASVSPSKLAPFIEALSEEEEVMEKALSRIKVTSPADIWGLFRALEKTYHPCITLDGSAGSSSGSNSQSAGKLKLVIVDSLSNLVMPLLDGTRKEGLSRKAYFEFV
;
A
#
# COMPACT_ATOMS: atom_id res chain seq x y z
N MET A 1 -20.43 1.33 2.01
CA MET A 1 -18.97 1.43 2.27
C MET A 1 -18.63 0.26 3.15
N THR A 2 -17.71 -0.62 2.75
CA THR A 2 -17.21 -1.66 3.65
C THR A 2 -16.16 -1.01 4.56
N GLY A 3 -16.52 -0.84 5.83
CA GLY A 3 -15.60 -0.40 6.90
C GLY A 3 -14.91 -1.59 7.54
N GLU A 4 -14.57 -2.59 6.73
CA GLU A 4 -14.06 -3.87 7.17
C GLU A 4 -12.53 -3.85 7.23
N VAL A 5 -11.99 -4.52 8.23
CA VAL A 5 -10.56 -4.75 8.39
C VAL A 5 -10.32 -6.25 8.29
N VAL A 6 -9.40 -6.65 7.43
CA VAL A 6 -9.00 -8.05 7.24
C VAL A 6 -7.53 -8.18 7.57
N GLU A 7 -7.21 -9.15 8.43
CA GLU A 7 -5.82 -9.51 8.74
C GLU A 7 -5.44 -10.79 8.01
N ILE A 8 -4.24 -10.81 7.43
CA ILE A 8 -3.67 -11.98 6.76
C ILE A 8 -2.41 -12.39 7.55
N CYS A 9 -2.50 -13.50 8.27
CA CYS A 9 -1.42 -14.03 9.11
C CYS A 9 -0.74 -15.24 8.47
N GLY A 10 0.49 -15.53 8.88
CA GLY A 10 1.23 -16.75 8.48
C GLY A 10 2.74 -16.60 8.59
N GLY A 11 3.49 -17.67 8.34
CA GLY A 11 4.95 -17.71 8.34
C GLY A 11 5.62 -16.88 7.23
N TRP A 12 6.90 -16.56 7.38
CA TRP A 12 7.64 -15.84 6.34
C TRP A 12 7.72 -16.67 5.04
N GLY A 13 7.54 -16.01 3.89
CA GLY A 13 7.60 -16.67 2.58
C GLY A 13 6.31 -17.34 2.11
N GLU A 14 5.23 -17.34 2.89
CA GLU A 14 3.93 -17.91 2.51
C GLU A 14 3.09 -17.04 1.55
N GLY A 15 3.74 -16.13 0.81
CA GLY A 15 3.08 -15.38 -0.26
C GLY A 15 2.15 -14.23 0.18
N LYS A 16 2.11 -13.84 1.46
CA LYS A 16 1.27 -12.72 1.95
C LYS A 16 1.51 -11.40 1.20
N THR A 17 2.77 -10.97 1.11
CA THR A 17 3.14 -9.77 0.36
C THR A 17 2.72 -9.86 -1.11
N SER A 18 2.92 -11.02 -1.74
CA SER A 18 2.49 -11.26 -3.12
C SER A 18 0.97 -11.13 -3.28
N LEU A 19 0.20 -11.73 -2.37
CA LEU A 19 -1.26 -11.62 -2.33
C LEU A 19 -1.70 -10.15 -2.16
N CYS A 20 -1.08 -9.41 -1.23
CA CYS A 20 -1.33 -7.99 -1.04
C CYS A 20 -1.08 -7.17 -2.32
N VAL A 21 0.02 -7.42 -3.03
CA VAL A 21 0.32 -6.76 -4.30
C VAL A 21 -0.73 -7.10 -5.36
N GLN A 22 -1.12 -8.37 -5.48
CA GLN A 22 -2.17 -8.80 -6.41
C GLN A 22 -3.52 -8.17 -6.09
N LEU A 23 -3.88 -8.03 -4.81
CA LEU A 23 -5.11 -7.35 -4.38
C LEU A 23 -5.10 -5.87 -4.78
N ALA A 24 -3.99 -5.17 -4.55
CA ALA A 24 -3.84 -3.78 -4.98
C ALA A 24 -3.99 -3.63 -6.50
N LEU A 25 -3.33 -4.52 -7.25
CA LEU A 25 -3.36 -4.53 -8.71
C LEU A 25 -4.75 -4.85 -9.26
N HIS A 26 -5.41 -5.86 -8.71
CA HIS A 26 -6.77 -6.23 -9.08
C HIS A 26 -7.78 -5.10 -8.78
N ALA A 27 -7.69 -4.48 -7.60
CA ALA A 27 -8.55 -3.35 -7.23
C ALA A 27 -8.35 -2.15 -8.16
N ALA A 28 -7.10 -1.84 -8.52
CA ALA A 28 -6.78 -0.75 -9.44
C ALA A 28 -7.19 -1.04 -10.89
N LEU A 29 -6.92 -2.25 -11.38
CA LEU A 29 -7.13 -2.65 -12.77
C LEU A 29 -8.60 -3.00 -13.06
N ARG A 30 -9.19 -3.90 -12.26
CA ARG A 30 -10.53 -4.44 -12.53
C ARG A 30 -11.65 -3.59 -11.93
N GLN A 31 -11.37 -2.89 -10.84
CA GLN A 31 -12.39 -2.10 -10.12
C GLN A 31 -12.16 -0.58 -10.24
N GLY A 32 -11.06 -0.15 -10.88
CA GLY A 32 -10.73 1.26 -11.05
C GLY A 32 -10.52 2.02 -9.73
N MET A 33 -10.15 1.32 -8.65
CA MET A 33 -10.03 1.90 -7.31
C MET A 33 -8.66 2.50 -7.07
N HIS A 34 -8.61 3.61 -6.33
CA HIS A 34 -7.36 4.11 -5.77
C HIS A 34 -7.01 3.32 -4.51
N THR A 35 -5.76 2.86 -4.47
CA THR A 35 -5.24 2.02 -3.38
C THR A 35 -4.00 2.68 -2.77
N LEU A 36 -3.85 2.53 -1.46
CA LEU A 36 -2.67 2.96 -0.71
C LEU A 36 -2.01 1.71 -0.16
N PHE A 37 -0.83 1.40 -0.68
CA PHE A 37 0.03 0.33 -0.21
C PHE A 37 1.08 0.91 0.73
N ILE A 38 1.10 0.44 1.97
CA ILE A 38 2.06 0.86 2.99
C ILE A 38 3.00 -0.31 3.22
N ASP A 39 4.26 -0.13 2.84
CA ASP A 39 5.31 -1.15 2.84
C ASP A 39 6.54 -0.66 3.64
N PRO A 40 6.51 -0.81 4.97
CA PRO A 40 7.61 -0.41 5.85
C PRO A 40 8.95 -1.07 5.51
N SER A 41 8.91 -2.27 4.92
CA SER A 41 10.13 -3.00 4.56
C SER A 41 10.73 -2.58 3.22
N ALA A 42 10.07 -1.67 2.47
CA ALA A 42 10.41 -1.34 1.08
C ALA A 42 10.63 -2.61 0.24
N SER A 43 9.82 -3.63 0.52
CA SER A 43 9.86 -4.94 -0.10
C SER A 43 9.21 -4.96 -1.47
N VAL A 44 8.36 -3.99 -1.80
CA VAL A 44 7.69 -3.80 -3.08
C VAL A 44 8.58 -2.99 -4.01
N SER A 45 8.97 -3.59 -5.13
CA SER A 45 9.80 -2.96 -6.16
C SER A 45 9.21 -3.22 -7.54
N PRO A 46 9.54 -2.40 -8.56
CA PRO A 46 9.13 -2.67 -9.94
C PRO A 46 9.49 -4.08 -10.41
N SER A 47 10.68 -4.56 -10.05
CA SER A 47 11.15 -5.90 -10.38
C SER A 47 10.31 -7.03 -9.77
N LYS A 48 9.73 -6.82 -8.58
CA LYS A 48 8.82 -7.79 -7.96
C LYS A 48 7.40 -7.68 -8.49
N LEU A 49 7.02 -6.52 -9.03
CA LEU A 49 5.73 -6.32 -9.69
C LEU A 49 5.70 -6.90 -11.11
N ALA A 50 6.84 -6.88 -11.82
CA ALA A 50 6.92 -7.30 -13.22
C ALA A 50 6.27 -8.67 -13.51
N PRO A 51 6.53 -9.75 -12.74
CA PRO A 51 5.89 -11.05 -13.01
C PRO A 51 4.36 -11.02 -12.87
N PHE A 52 3.82 -10.20 -11.96
CA PHE A 52 2.37 -10.05 -11.80
C PHE A 52 1.77 -9.25 -12.95
N ILE A 53 2.46 -8.21 -13.42
CA ILE A 53 2.04 -7.38 -14.54
C ILE A 53 2.05 -8.19 -15.84
N GLU A 54 3.13 -8.92 -16.11
CA GLU A 54 3.26 -9.79 -17.28
C GLU A 54 2.16 -10.87 -17.31
N ALA A 55 1.88 -11.49 -16.16
CA ALA A 55 0.83 -12.52 -16.04
C ALA A 55 -0.59 -12.00 -16.32
N LEU A 56 -0.84 -10.70 -16.18
CA LEU A 56 -2.15 -10.10 -16.49
C LEU A 56 -2.35 -9.89 -18.00
N SER A 57 -1.27 -9.76 -18.78
CA SER A 57 -1.30 -9.63 -20.24
C SER A 57 -2.26 -8.53 -20.74
N GLU A 58 -2.30 -7.40 -20.03
CA GLU A 58 -3.10 -6.23 -20.41
C GLU A 58 -2.29 -5.28 -21.30
N GLU A 59 -2.99 -4.47 -22.09
CA GLU A 59 -2.39 -3.39 -22.87
C GLU A 59 -1.62 -2.41 -21.97
N GLU A 60 -0.50 -1.89 -22.47
CA GLU A 60 0.41 -1.01 -21.72
C GLU A 60 -0.33 0.20 -21.14
N GLU A 61 -1.14 0.89 -21.95
CA GLU A 61 -1.93 2.05 -21.51
C GLU A 61 -2.91 1.72 -20.38
N VAL A 62 -3.51 0.52 -20.42
CA VAL A 62 -4.45 0.03 -19.40
C VAL A 62 -3.69 -0.23 -18.11
N MET A 63 -2.51 -0.84 -18.21
CA MET A 63 -1.64 -1.14 -17.08
C MET A 63 -1.10 0.13 -16.43
N GLU A 64 -0.58 1.09 -17.20
CA GLU A 64 -0.12 2.38 -16.68
C GLU A 64 -1.22 3.13 -15.93
N LYS A 65 -2.44 3.12 -16.49
CA LYS A 65 -3.60 3.71 -15.83
C LYS A 65 -3.97 2.97 -14.54
N ALA A 66 -3.79 1.64 -14.47
CA ALA A 66 -3.98 0.89 -13.23
C ALA A 66 -2.90 1.24 -12.19
N LEU A 67 -1.63 1.22 -12.58
CA LEU A 67 -0.51 1.51 -11.68
C LEU A 67 -0.57 2.94 -11.12
N SER A 68 -1.03 3.93 -11.90
CA SER A 68 -1.21 5.31 -11.42
C SER A 68 -2.25 5.44 -10.29
N ARG A 69 -3.13 4.45 -10.10
CA ARG A 69 -4.08 4.40 -8.99
C ARG A 69 -3.51 3.78 -7.71
N ILE A 70 -2.31 3.18 -7.78
CA ILE A 70 -1.66 2.51 -6.65
C ILE A 70 -0.58 3.44 -6.11
N LYS A 71 -0.78 3.95 -4.90
CA LYS A 71 0.23 4.73 -4.19
C LYS A 71 1.00 3.83 -3.23
N VAL A 72 2.32 3.75 -3.37
CA VAL A 72 3.18 3.01 -2.43
C VAL A 72 3.89 4.00 -1.51
N THR A 73 3.92 3.70 -0.20
CA THR A 73 4.67 4.48 0.80
C THR A 73 5.43 3.54 1.74
N SER A 74 6.64 3.92 2.13
CA SER A 74 7.48 3.13 3.03
C SER A 74 7.81 3.95 4.29
N PRO A 75 6.90 3.99 5.28
CA PRO A 75 7.15 4.71 6.53
C PRO A 75 8.23 4.00 7.36
N ALA A 76 9.12 4.78 7.97
CA ALA A 76 10.18 4.26 8.82
C ALA A 76 9.72 3.89 10.24
N ASP A 77 8.59 4.45 10.69
CA ASP A 77 8.04 4.28 12.03
C ASP A 77 6.50 4.35 12.03
N ILE A 78 5.89 4.04 13.19
CA ILE A 78 4.44 4.07 13.36
C ILE A 78 3.84 5.47 13.10
N TRP A 79 4.61 6.54 13.36
CA TRP A 79 4.18 7.91 13.12
C TRP A 79 4.08 8.21 11.63
N GLY A 80 5.00 7.68 10.83
CA GLY A 80 4.96 7.70 9.38
C GLY A 80 3.71 7.01 8.83
N LEU A 81 3.31 5.88 9.42
CA LEU A 81 2.05 5.21 9.10
C LEU A 81 0.85 6.13 9.38
N PHE A 82 0.75 6.71 10.58
CA PHE A 82 -0.35 7.61 10.90
C PHE A 82 -0.42 8.81 9.96
N ARG A 83 0.71 9.42 9.63
CA ARG A 83 0.77 10.53 8.64
C ARG A 83 0.32 10.09 7.25
N ALA A 84 0.63 8.85 6.83
CA ALA A 84 0.16 8.31 5.55
C ALA A 84 -1.36 8.10 5.57
N LEU A 85 -1.91 7.59 6.67
CA LEU A 85 -3.35 7.40 6.83
C LEU A 85 -4.11 8.74 6.91
N GLU A 86 -3.62 9.70 7.70
CA GLU A 86 -4.20 11.04 7.86
C GLU A 86 -4.32 11.79 6.53
N LYS A 87 -3.25 11.74 5.73
CA LYS A 87 -3.23 12.23 4.35
C LYS A 87 -4.40 11.70 3.52
N THR A 88 -4.79 10.46 3.76
CA THR A 88 -5.85 9.79 3.01
C THR A 88 -7.24 10.05 3.58
N TYR A 89 -7.32 10.46 4.84
CA TYR A 89 -8.56 10.87 5.51
C TYR A 89 -8.95 12.31 5.16
N HIS A 90 -7.97 13.16 4.84
CA HIS A 90 -8.23 14.53 4.41
C HIS A 90 -8.72 14.55 2.95
N PRO A 91 -9.93 15.05 2.65
CA PRO A 91 -10.51 15.05 1.29
C PRO A 91 -9.77 15.97 0.29
N CYS A 92 -8.59 16.49 0.64
CA CYS A 92 -7.78 17.43 -0.13
C CYS A 92 -6.66 16.74 -0.95
N ILE A 93 -6.48 15.42 -0.87
CA ILE A 93 -5.60 14.75 -1.84
C ILE A 93 -6.34 14.58 -3.16
N THR A 94 -6.23 15.60 -4.01
CA THR A 94 -6.22 15.39 -5.45
C THR A 94 -5.03 14.48 -5.76
N LEU A 95 -5.31 13.25 -6.18
CA LEU A 95 -4.31 12.35 -6.75
C LEU A 95 -4.04 12.77 -8.20
N ASP A 96 -3.73 14.05 -8.41
CA ASP A 96 -3.47 14.62 -9.72
C ASP A 96 -2.02 15.08 -9.75
N GLY A 97 -1.19 14.33 -10.48
CA GLY A 97 0.20 14.68 -10.79
C GLY A 97 0.35 15.83 -11.78
N SER A 98 -0.56 16.79 -11.80
CA SER A 98 -0.50 17.95 -12.71
C SER A 98 -0.44 19.25 -11.93
N ALA A 99 0.78 19.76 -11.78
CA ALA A 99 0.99 21.17 -11.50
C ALA A 99 0.50 21.98 -12.72
N GLY A 100 -0.64 22.67 -12.60
CA GLY A 100 -1.10 23.57 -13.66
C GLY A 100 -2.56 24.01 -13.58
N SER A 101 -2.75 25.23 -13.09
CA SER A 101 -3.66 26.28 -13.60
C SER A 101 -5.17 26.02 -13.83
N SER A 102 -5.92 26.84 -13.07
CA SER A 102 -7.14 27.60 -13.47
C SER A 102 -8.44 26.88 -13.82
N SER A 103 -9.46 27.24 -13.02
CA SER A 103 -10.79 27.70 -13.43
C SER A 103 -11.67 26.75 -14.26
N GLY A 104 -12.66 26.18 -13.57
CA GLY A 104 -14.00 25.97 -14.11
C GLY A 104 -14.13 24.89 -15.18
N SER A 105 -14.31 23.63 -14.77
CA SER A 105 -15.22 22.67 -15.42
C SER A 105 -15.08 21.30 -14.75
N ASN A 106 -16.22 20.60 -14.62
CA ASN A 106 -16.38 19.20 -14.24
C ASN A 106 -15.39 18.68 -13.20
N SER A 107 -15.85 18.64 -11.95
CA SER A 107 -15.24 17.88 -10.87
C SER A 107 -15.19 16.40 -11.29
N GLN A 108 -14.16 16.03 -12.06
CA GLN A 108 -13.72 14.66 -12.22
C GLN A 108 -13.51 14.18 -10.80
N SER A 109 -14.27 13.16 -10.41
CA SER A 109 -14.23 12.61 -9.07
C SER A 109 -12.79 12.21 -8.75
N ALA A 110 -12.05 13.08 -8.05
CA ALA A 110 -10.77 12.73 -7.45
C ALA A 110 -11.03 11.43 -6.69
N GLY A 111 -10.50 10.34 -7.20
CA GLY A 111 -11.02 9.02 -6.86
C GLY A 111 -10.79 8.77 -5.38
N LYS A 112 -11.88 8.78 -4.60
CA LYS A 112 -11.84 8.50 -3.16
C LYS A 112 -11.11 7.17 -2.96
N LEU A 113 -10.08 7.16 -2.11
CA LEU A 113 -9.38 5.94 -1.75
C LEU A 113 -10.38 4.89 -1.25
N LYS A 114 -10.30 3.65 -1.76
CA LYS A 114 -11.22 2.56 -1.40
C LYS A 114 -10.53 1.36 -0.76
N LEU A 115 -9.21 1.28 -0.81
CA LEU A 115 -8.43 0.18 -0.23
C LEU A 115 -7.12 0.72 0.37
N VAL A 116 -6.88 0.38 1.64
CA VAL A 116 -5.58 0.56 2.30
C VAL A 116 -5.03 -0.82 2.59
N ILE A 117 -3.77 -1.04 2.22
CA ILE A 117 -3.03 -2.25 2.57
C ILE A 117 -1.83 -1.82 3.40
N VAL A 118 -1.64 -2.44 4.56
CA VAL A 118 -0.45 -2.28 5.39
C VAL A 118 0.28 -3.62 5.42
N ASP A 119 1.34 -3.75 4.64
CA ASP A 119 2.14 -4.98 4.62
C ASP A 119 3.01 -5.04 5.87
N SER A 120 2.82 -6.12 6.64
CA SER A 120 3.65 -6.46 7.80
C SER A 120 3.70 -5.32 8.84
N LEU A 121 2.52 -4.90 9.33
CA LEU A 121 2.36 -3.89 10.39
C LEU A 121 3.27 -4.12 11.61
N SER A 122 3.53 -5.39 11.94
CA SER A 122 4.46 -5.78 13.01
C SER A 122 5.83 -5.11 12.89
N ASN A 123 6.34 -4.85 11.68
CA ASN A 123 7.63 -4.16 11.49
C ASN A 123 7.64 -2.74 12.09
N LEU A 124 6.49 -2.08 12.20
CA LEU A 124 6.36 -0.74 12.77
C LEU A 124 6.04 -0.76 14.27
N VAL A 125 5.36 -1.80 14.74
CA VAL A 125 4.87 -1.91 16.12
C VAL A 125 5.92 -2.54 17.03
N MET A 126 6.67 -3.54 16.54
CA MET A 126 7.66 -4.27 17.33
C MET A 126 8.72 -3.39 18.00
N PRO A 127 9.31 -2.39 17.33
CA PRO A 127 10.26 -1.49 17.98
C PRO A 127 9.70 -0.73 19.19
N LEU A 128 8.37 -0.57 19.30
CA LEU A 128 7.71 0.08 20.44
C LEU A 128 7.53 -0.88 21.61
N LEU A 129 7.38 -2.17 21.32
CA LEU A 129 7.15 -3.23 22.31
C LEU A 129 8.47 -3.74 22.92
N ASP A 130 9.57 -3.68 22.17
CA ASP A 130 10.85 -4.27 22.58
C ASP A 130 11.60 -3.47 23.67
N GLY A 131 11.09 -2.30 24.09
CA GLY A 131 11.45 -1.60 25.34
C GLY A 131 12.92 -1.24 25.58
N THR A 132 13.86 -1.67 24.73
CA THR A 132 15.29 -1.57 24.98
C THR A 132 16.05 -1.39 23.67
N ARG A 133 16.58 -0.18 23.48
CA ARG A 133 17.63 0.10 22.51
C ARG A 133 18.83 -0.80 22.83
N LYS A 134 19.05 -1.85 22.04
CA LYS A 134 20.37 -2.48 21.91
C LYS A 134 20.64 -2.74 20.43
N GLU A 135 21.68 -2.05 19.96
CA GLU A 135 22.36 -2.31 18.70
C GLU A 135 22.76 -3.78 18.66
N GLY A 136 22.29 -4.53 17.68
CA GLY A 136 22.66 -5.93 17.49
C GLY A 136 21.58 -6.73 16.79
N LEU A 137 21.89 -7.19 15.58
CA LEU A 137 21.11 -8.09 14.73
C LEU A 137 20.31 -9.14 15.53
N SER A 138 19.00 -9.19 15.28
CA SER A 138 18.20 -10.43 15.22
C SER A 138 16.85 -10.14 14.55
N ARG A 139 16.78 -10.25 13.22
CA ARG A 139 15.51 -10.51 12.53
C ARG A 139 15.05 -11.91 12.95
N LYS A 140 14.22 -12.01 13.99
CA LYS A 140 13.31 -13.13 14.28
C LYS A 140 12.50 -12.81 15.55
N ALA A 141 11.50 -11.95 15.41
CA ALA A 141 10.36 -11.98 16.31
C ALA A 141 9.32 -12.91 15.67
N TYR A 142 9.28 -14.15 16.15
CA TYR A 142 8.18 -15.06 15.85
C TYR A 142 6.98 -14.64 16.68
N PHE A 143 5.87 -14.31 16.02
CA PHE A 143 4.55 -14.33 16.64
C PHE A 143 3.81 -15.53 16.04
N GLU A 144 3.75 -16.62 16.78
CA GLU A 144 2.64 -17.55 16.65
C GLU A 144 1.45 -16.90 17.36
N PHE A 145 0.45 -16.48 16.60
CA PHE A 145 -0.88 -16.27 17.16
C PHE A 145 -1.48 -17.66 17.34
N VAL A 146 -1.73 -18.04 18.60
CA VAL A 146 -2.58 -19.20 18.96
C VAL A 146 -4.03 -18.88 18.65
#